data_AF-A0A3D3QJ87-F1
#
_entry.id   AF-A0A3D3QJ87-F1
#
_cell.length_a   1.000
_cell.length_b   1.000
_cell.length_c   1.000
_cell.angle_alpha   90.00
_cell.angle_beta   90.00
_cell.angle_gamma   90.00
#
_symmetry.space_group_name_H-M   'P 1'
#
loop_
_entity.id
_entity.type
_entity.pdbx_description
1 polymer ?
#
loop_
_entity_poly.entity_id
_entity_poly.type
_entity_poly.pdbx_seq_one_letter_code
_entity_poly.pdbx_strand_id
1 'polypeptide(L)'
;MAITTYAELQTATANWLDRSDLTARIPEFIELAEANFNRVIRQPDMITKNDSFSIAGRYTTLPTDTLEIVRIVLDLTPVIVLEYMTPEELSERRITLTG
;
A
#
# COMPACT_ATOMS: atom_id res chain seq x y z
N MET A 1 21.60 4.81 -21.82
CA MET A 1 22.00 5.46 -20.57
C MET A 1 21.01 5.00 -19.51
N ALA A 2 21.47 4.43 -18.40
CA ALA A 2 20.58 4.02 -17.31
C ALA A 2 20.16 5.25 -16.48
N ILE A 3 18.92 5.29 -16.00
CA ILE A 3 18.43 6.30 -15.07
C ILE A 3 18.48 5.65 -13.68
N THR A 4 19.32 6.20 -12.79
CA THR A 4 19.55 5.67 -11.44
C THR A 4 19.28 6.69 -10.35
N THR A 5 19.22 7.99 -10.71
CA THR A 5 18.92 9.08 -9.78
C THR A 5 17.79 9.97 -10.29
N TYR A 6 17.18 10.73 -9.38
CA TYR A 6 16.14 11.69 -9.72
C TYR A 6 16.64 12.82 -10.63
N ALA A 7 17.86 13.30 -10.44
CA ALA A 7 18.47 14.32 -11.30
C ALA A 7 18.69 13.81 -12.75
N GLU A 8 19.05 12.53 -12.89
CA GLU A 8 19.16 11.87 -14.21
C GLU A 8 17.79 11.75 -14.89
N LEU A 9 16.73 11.44 -14.14
CA LEU A 9 15.36 11.40 -14.65
C LEU A 9 14.90 12.77 -15.14
N GLN A 10 15.14 13.83 -14.36
CA GLN A 10 14.82 15.20 -14.78
C GLN A 10 15.57 15.58 -16.06
N THR A 11 16.87 15.25 -16.14
CA THR A 11 17.69 15.52 -17.32
C THR A 11 17.21 14.74 -18.54
N ALA A 12 16.89 13.46 -18.39
CA ALA A 12 16.34 12.65 -19.47
C ALA A 12 15.00 13.22 -19.96
N THR A 13 14.13 13.65 -19.05
CA THR A 13 12.83 14.25 -19.38
C THR A 13 13.00 15.58 -20.13
N ALA A 14 13.92 16.44 -19.68
CA ALA A 14 14.24 17.69 -20.36
C ALA A 14 14.76 17.46 -21.78
N ASN A 15 15.65 16.47 -21.96
CA ASN A 15 16.19 16.11 -23.27
C ASN A 15 15.11 15.59 -24.23
N TRP A 16 14.13 14.83 -23.73
CA TRP A 16 13.00 14.35 -24.54
C TRP A 16 12.00 15.46 -24.89
N LEU A 17 11.79 16.41 -23.99
CA LEU A 17 10.88 17.53 -24.20
C LEU A 17 11.42 18.53 -25.24
N ASP A 18 12.75 18.61 -25.39
CA ASP A 18 13.47 19.52 -26.30
C ASP A 18 13.03 20.99 -26.17
N ARG A 19 12.64 21.39 -24.94
CA ARG A 19 12.19 22.73 -24.60
C ARG A 19 12.70 23.18 -23.25
N SER A 20 13.58 24.17 -23.26
CA SER A 20 14.23 24.70 -22.05
C SER A 20 13.31 25.57 -21.19
N ASP A 21 12.26 26.17 -21.76
CA ASP A 21 11.34 27.07 -21.06
C ASP A 21 10.38 26.36 -20.08
N LEU A 22 10.28 25.03 -20.17
CA LEU A 22 9.46 24.20 -19.30
C LEU A 22 10.27 23.46 -18.21
N THR A 23 11.58 23.69 -18.11
CA THR A 23 12.47 22.98 -17.16
C THR A 23 11.99 23.08 -15.71
N ALA A 24 11.47 24.24 -15.30
CA ALA A 24 10.95 24.45 -13.95
C ALA A 24 9.67 23.65 -13.63
N ARG A 25 8.98 23.11 -14.66
CA ARG A 25 7.75 22.32 -14.53
C ARG A 25 7.99 20.82 -14.50
N ILE A 26 9.21 20.36 -14.81
CA ILE A 26 9.56 18.95 -14.83
C ILE A 26 9.33 18.27 -13.47
N PRO A 27 9.69 18.88 -12.31
CA PRO A 27 9.42 18.24 -11.02
C PRO A 27 7.91 18.00 -10.78
N GLU A 28 7.08 19.00 -11.08
CA GLU A 28 5.62 18.92 -10.97
C GLU A 28 5.04 17.85 -11.90
N PHE A 29 5.56 17.73 -13.13
CA PHE A 29 5.16 16.67 -14.07
C PHE A 29 5.48 15.27 -13.52
N ILE A 30 6.68 15.08 -12.96
CA ILE A 30 7.09 13.79 -12.39
C ILE A 30 6.21 13.44 -11.19
N GLU A 31 5.96 14.37 -10.27
CA GLU A 31 5.08 14.16 -9.12
C GLU A 31 3.66 13.75 -9.53
N LEU A 32 3.10 14.40 -10.55
CA LEU A 32 1.77 14.06 -11.08
C LEU A 32 1.75 12.68 -11.74
N ALA A 33 2.82 12.31 -12.45
CA ALA A 33 2.95 10.99 -13.06
C ALA A 33 3.06 9.89 -11.98
N GLU A 34 3.90 10.09 -10.96
CA GLU A 34 4.03 9.17 -9.83
C GLU A 34 2.71 9.01 -9.07
N ALA A 35 2.01 10.12 -8.79
CA ALA A 35 0.70 10.08 -8.16
C ALA A 35 -0.35 9.33 -8.99
N ASN A 36 -0.27 9.38 -10.31
CA ASN A 36 -1.12 8.59 -11.20
C ASN A 36 -0.77 7.10 -11.12
N PHE A 37 0.51 6.75 -11.24
CA PHE A 37 0.96 5.37 -11.14
C PHE A 37 0.59 4.74 -9.79
N ASN A 38 0.73 5.46 -8.68
CA ASN A 38 0.34 4.97 -7.35
C ASN A 38 -1.18 4.68 -7.24
N ARG A 39 -2.02 5.34 -8.05
CA ARG A 39 -3.46 5.09 -8.08
C ARG A 39 -3.83 3.87 -8.93
N VAL A 40 -3.15 3.69 -10.05
CA VAL A 40 -3.52 2.69 -11.07
C VAL A 40 -2.81 1.35 -10.86
N ILE A 41 -1.52 1.38 -10.50
CA ILE A 41 -0.71 0.18 -10.39
C ILE A 41 -0.91 -0.46 -9.02
N ARG A 42 -1.16 -1.77 -9.04
CA ARG A 42 -1.19 -2.64 -7.86
C ARG A 42 -0.24 -3.80 -8.14
N GLN A 43 0.83 -3.90 -7.35
CA GLN A 43 1.87 -4.92 -7.52
C GLN A 43 2.03 -5.72 -6.23
N PRO A 44 2.30 -7.04 -6.29
CA PRO A 44 2.56 -7.87 -5.11
C PRO A 44 3.70 -7.35 -4.23
N ASP A 45 4.69 -6.67 -4.81
CA ASP A 45 5.82 -6.10 -4.06
C ASP A 45 5.42 -4.90 -3.17
N MET A 46 4.20 -4.36 -3.34
CA MET A 46 3.63 -3.37 -2.43
C MET A 46 3.09 -4.00 -1.13
N ILE A 47 3.03 -5.33 -1.05
CA ILE A 47 2.55 -6.03 0.15
C ILE A 47 3.64 -5.99 1.21
N THR A 48 3.40 -5.21 2.26
CA THR A 48 4.27 -5.14 3.44
C THR A 48 3.66 -5.93 4.60
N LYS A 49 4.52 -6.64 5.34
CA LYS A 49 4.15 -7.32 6.58
C LYS A 49 4.81 -6.59 7.74
N ASN A 50 4.02 -6.20 8.74
CA ASN A 50 4.54 -5.62 9.98
C ASN A 50 4.29 -6.58 11.14
N ASP A 51 5.32 -7.36 11.49
CA ASP A 51 5.24 -8.34 12.59
C ASP A 51 5.10 -7.70 13.97
N SER A 52 5.45 -6.43 14.11
CA SER A 52 5.30 -5.68 15.38
C SER A 52 3.93 -5.03 15.53
N PHE A 53 3.04 -5.12 14.53
CA PHE A 53 1.70 -4.57 14.61
C PHE A 53 0.81 -5.43 15.51
N SER A 54 0.41 -4.89 16.66
CA SER A 54 -0.45 -5.59 17.61
C SER A 54 -1.89 -5.07 17.59
N ILE A 55 -2.85 -6.00 17.67
CA ILE A 55 -4.28 -5.70 17.79
C ILE A 55 -4.72 -6.13 19.19
N ALA A 56 -4.73 -5.17 20.13
CA ALA A 56 -5.06 -5.44 21.54
C ALA A 56 -6.46 -4.97 21.95
N GLY A 57 -7.25 -4.42 21.01
CA GLY A 57 -8.57 -3.87 21.29
C GLY A 57 -9.51 -3.92 20.09
N ARG A 58 -10.78 -3.55 20.32
CA ARG A 58 -11.81 -3.52 19.27
C ARG A 58 -11.48 -2.56 18.12
N TYR A 59 -10.78 -1.47 18.42
CA TYR A 59 -10.35 -0.49 17.46
C TYR A 59 -8.83 -0.30 17.60
N THR A 60 -8.13 -0.26 16.48
CA THR A 60 -6.69 -0.01 16.42
C THR A 60 -6.40 0.92 15.25
N THR A 61 -5.38 1.76 15.39
CA THR A 61 -4.91 2.62 14.30
C THR A 61 -4.13 1.78 13.31
N LEU A 62 -4.50 1.85 12.03
CA LEU A 62 -3.73 1.18 10.97
C LEU A 62 -2.35 1.82 10.82
N PRO A 63 -1.32 1.05 10.37
CA PRO A 63 -0.04 1.59 9.98
C PRO A 63 -0.18 2.72 8.95
N THR A 64 0.77 3.65 8.93
CA THR A 64 0.81 4.71 7.89
C THR A 64 0.92 4.09 6.51
N ASP A 65 0.36 4.77 5.50
CA ASP A 65 0.40 4.32 4.09
C ASP A 65 -0.29 2.96 3.84
N THR A 66 -1.32 2.64 4.62
CA THR A 66 -2.14 1.46 4.40
C THR A 66 -3.25 1.73 3.38
N LEU A 67 -3.16 1.06 2.22
CA LEU A 67 -4.16 1.16 1.17
C LEU A 67 -5.29 0.13 1.34
N GLU A 68 -4.92 -1.13 1.59
CA GLU A 68 -5.86 -2.23 1.80
C GLU A 68 -5.23 -3.33 2.67
N ILE A 69 -6.08 -4.10 3.36
CA ILE A 69 -5.65 -5.27 4.12
C ILE A 69 -5.89 -6.50 3.24
N VAL A 70 -4.80 -7.14 2.79
CA VAL A 70 -4.89 -8.32 1.91
C VAL A 70 -5.19 -9.60 2.71
N ARG A 71 -4.59 -9.74 3.90
CA ARG A 71 -4.74 -10.93 4.75
C ARG A 71 -4.43 -10.62 6.20
N ILE A 72 -5.17 -11.23 7.11
CA ILE A 72 -4.84 -11.28 8.54
C ILE A 72 -4.52 -12.72 8.92
N VAL A 73 -3.42 -12.93 9.63
CA VAL A 73 -2.99 -14.24 10.11
C VAL A 73 -2.80 -14.20 11.62
N LEU A 74 -3.20 -15.26 12.31
CA LEU A 74 -2.80 -15.50 13.69
C LEU A 74 -1.50 -16.29 13.68
N ASP A 75 -0.48 -15.72 14.29
CA ASP A 75 0.82 -16.35 14.48
C ASP A 75 0.78 -17.35 15.65
N LEU A 76 -0.04 -18.39 15.49
CA LEU A 76 -0.14 -19.53 16.39
C LEU A 76 0.53 -20.75 15.75
N THR A 77 0.68 -21.83 16.52
CA THR A 77 1.12 -23.13 15.99
C THR A 77 -0.07 -24.10 16.02
N PRO A 78 -0.71 -24.44 14.89
CA PRO A 78 -0.41 -24.03 13.50
C PRO A 78 -0.88 -22.60 13.18
N VAL A 79 -0.30 -22.00 12.12
CA VAL A 79 -0.68 -20.67 11.64
C VAL A 79 -2.12 -20.72 11.13
N ILE A 80 -2.96 -19.80 11.61
CA ILE A 80 -4.38 -19.74 11.24
C ILE A 80 -4.61 -18.50 10.39
N VAL A 81 -5.11 -18.69 9.16
CA VAL A 81 -5.53 -17.58 8.29
C VAL A 81 -6.97 -17.21 8.65
N LEU A 82 -7.23 -15.92 8.87
CA LEU A 82 -8.59 -15.45 9.10
C LEU A 82 -9.34 -15.30 7.77
N GLU A 83 -10.55 -15.83 7.75
CA GLU A 83 -11.50 -15.62 6.68
C GLU A 83 -12.46 -14.50 7.03
N TYR A 84 -12.88 -13.74 6.02
CA TYR A 84 -13.91 -12.73 6.21
C TYR A 84 -15.24 -13.42 6.58
N MET A 85 -15.92 -12.86 7.57
CA MET A 85 -17.22 -13.31 8.04
C MET A 85 -18.11 -12.09 8.18
N THR A 86 -19.37 -12.22 7.75
CA THR A 86 -20.34 -11.14 7.89
C THR A 86 -20.63 -10.85 9.37
N PRO A 87 -21.06 -9.63 9.73
CA PRO A 87 -21.42 -9.31 11.11
C PRO A 87 -22.48 -10.24 11.70
N GLU A 88 -23.45 -10.66 10.89
CA GLU A 88 -24.52 -11.58 11.26
C GLU A 88 -23.97 -12.96 11.62
N GLU A 89 -23.18 -13.57 10.74
CA GLU A 89 -22.53 -14.87 10.98
C GLU A 89 -21.62 -14.83 12.21
N LEU A 90 -20.91 -13.72 12.42
CA LEU A 90 -20.05 -13.54 13.58
C LEU A 90 -20.85 -13.43 14.88
N SER A 91 -22.03 -12.80 14.83
CA SER A 91 -22.96 -12.75 15.97
C SER A 91 -23.50 -14.14 16.31
N GLU A 92 -23.93 -14.91 15.30
CA GLU A 92 -24.41 -16.28 15.48
C GLU A 92 -23.32 -17.20 16.06
N ARG A 93 -22.11 -17.19 15.47
CA ARG A 93 -20.97 -17.97 16.00
C ARG A 93 -20.59 -17.58 17.41
N ARG A 94 -20.66 -16.28 17.74
CA ARG A 94 -20.40 -15.80 19.10
C ARG A 94 -21.38 -16.41 20.09
N ILE A 95 -22.68 -16.44 19.76
CA ILE A 95 -23.71 -17.03 20.61
C ILE A 95 -23.42 -18.52 20.84
N THR A 96 -23.07 -19.27 19.79
CA THR A 96 -22.76 -20.71 19.89
C THR A 96 -21.53 -21.02 20.74
N LEU A 97 -20.51 -20.14 20.78
CA LEU A 97 -19.29 -20.34 21.56
C LEU A 97 -19.43 -19.99 23.05
N THR A 98 -20.50 -19.29 23.44
CA THR A 98 -20.79 -18.89 24.83
C THR A 98 -21.92 -19.67 25.51
N GLY A 99 -22.47 -20.71 24.83
CA GLY A 99 -23.43 -21.67 25.41
C GLY A 99 -22.77 -22.99 25.74
#